data_AF-A0A537P6A8-F1
#
_entry.id   AF-A0A537P6A8-F1
#
_cell.length_a   1.000
_cell.length_b   1.000
_cell.length_c   1.000
_cell.angle_alpha   90.00
_cell.angle_beta   90.00
_cell.angle_gamma   90.00
#
_symmetry.space_group_name_H-M   'P 1'
#
loop_
_entity.id
_entity.type
_entity.pdbx_description
1 polymer ?
#
loop_
_entity_poly.entity_id
_entity_poly.type
_entity_poly.pdbx_seq_one_letter_code
_entity_poly.pdbx_strand_id
1 'polypeptide(L)' 'MGDQRAVRALLIEAAKGRRVVSYSELLMELGHRFTRPKMRALCRTLDAIDESGRDAGEPELAALVVRESD' A
#
# COMPACT_ATOMS: atom_id res chain seq x y z
N MET A 1 -8.26 -7.29 -7.78
CA MET A 1 -6.96 -6.76 -7.28
C MET A 1 -6.53 -7.73 -6.21
N GLY A 2 -5.66 -8.67 -6.56
CA GLY A 2 -5.63 -9.98 -5.90
C GLY A 2 -4.37 -10.32 -5.12
N ASP A 3 -3.41 -9.41 -4.96
CA ASP A 3 -2.11 -9.79 -4.40
C ASP A 3 -1.67 -8.88 -3.24
N GLN A 4 -2.25 -9.15 -2.06
CA GLN A 4 -1.85 -8.51 -0.80
C GLN A 4 -0.36 -8.73 -0.49
N ARG A 5 0.21 -9.87 -0.91
CA ARG A 5 1.64 -10.18 -0.67
C ARG A 5 2.53 -9.27 -1.50
N ALA A 6 2.19 -9.03 -2.76
CA ALA A 6 2.92 -8.10 -3.61
C ALA A 6 2.88 -6.67 -3.05
N VAL A 7 1.71 -6.19 -2.63
CA VAL A 7 1.56 -4.87 -2.00
C VAL A 7 2.39 -4.77 -0.72
N ARG A 8 2.32 -5.78 0.16
CA ARG A 8 3.09 -5.82 1.40
C ARG A 8 4.60 -5.81 1.13
N ALA A 9 5.08 -6.55 0.13
CA ALA A 9 6.49 -6.56 -0.23
C ALA A 9 6.98 -5.16 -0.65
N LEU A 10 6.21 -4.46 -1.49
CA LEU A 10 6.53 -3.08 -1.91
C LEU A 10 6.59 -2.12 -0.72
N LEU A 11 5.63 -2.23 0.21
CA LEU A 11 5.61 -1.41 1.44
C LEU A 11 6.81 -1.69 2.34
N ILE A 12 7.19 -2.95 2.51
CA ILE A 12 8.38 -3.33 3.31
C ILE A 12 9.66 -2.78 2.69
N GLU A 13 9.81 -2.86 1.37
CA GLU A 13 10.97 -2.28 0.69
C GLU A 13 11.00 -0.75 0.83
N ALA A 14 9.84 -0.08 0.77
CA ALA A 14 9.75 1.34 1.06
C ALA A 14 10.13 1.67 2.52
N ALA A 15 9.64 0.87 3.48
CA ALA A 15 9.96 1.01 4.90
C ALA A 15 11.47 0.87 5.16
N LYS A 16 12.11 -0.15 4.58
CA LYS A 16 13.56 -0.36 4.64
C LYS A 16 14.33 0.82 4.04
N GLY A 17 13.82 1.37 2.95
CA GLY A 17 14.36 2.58 2.32
C GLY A 17 14.08 3.88 3.07
N ARG A 18 13.33 3.84 4.18
CA ARG A 18 12.83 5.02 4.92
C ARG A 18 12.16 6.04 3.98
N ARG A 19 11.48 5.54 2.95
CA ARG A 19 10.76 6.35 1.96
C ARG A 19 9.26 6.14 2.10
N VAL A 20 8.52 7.20 1.84
CA VAL A 20 7.07 7.12 1.62
C VAL A 20 6.81 6.73 0.17
N VAL A 21 5.67 6.09 -0.07
CA VAL A 21 5.19 5.70 -1.40
C VAL A 21 3.83 6.32 -1.64
N SER A 22 3.54 6.78 -2.86
CA SER A 22 2.20 7.27 -3.18
C SER A 22 1.29 6.14 -3.67
N TYR A 23 -0.03 6.35 -3.61
CA TYR A 23 -1.00 5.41 -4.21
C TYR A 23 -0.79 5.23 -5.72
N SER A 24 -0.40 6.30 -6.42
CA SER A 24 -0.11 6.28 -7.86
C SER A 24 1.13 5.44 -8.15
N GLU A 25 2.20 5.60 -7.36
CA GLU A 25 3.43 4.81 -7.45
C GLU A 25 3.17 3.33 -7.18
N LEU A 26 2.47 3.00 -6.10
CA LEU A 26 2.09 1.62 -5.78
C LEU A 26 1.27 0.98 -6.91
N LEU A 27 0.31 1.71 -7.48
CA LEU A 27 -0.45 1.20 -8.62
C LEU A 27 0.45 1.01 -9.84
N MET A 28 1.39 1.92 -10.12
CA MET A 28 2.33 1.78 -11.23
C MET A 28 3.25 0.57 -11.07
N GLU A 29 3.82 0.36 -9.89
CA GLU A 29 4.66 -0.81 -9.55
C GLU A 29 3.88 -2.13 -9.69
N LEU A 30 2.58 -2.12 -9.39
CA LEU A 30 1.67 -3.25 -9.62
C LEU A 30 1.23 -3.39 -11.10
N GLY A 31 1.79 -2.60 -12.03
CA GLY A 31 1.43 -2.63 -13.44
C GLY A 31 0.02 -2.10 -13.72
N HIS A 32 -0.47 -1.19 -12.87
CA HIS A 32 -1.82 -0.64 -12.94
C HIS A 32 -1.82 0.86 -13.13
N ARG A 33 -2.61 1.34 -14.09
CA ARG A 33 -2.89 2.76 -14.22
C ARG A 33 -3.66 3.29 -13.01
N PHE A 34 -3.28 4.46 -12.51
CA PHE A 34 -4.05 5.18 -11.50
C PHE A 34 -5.46 5.50 -12.01
N THR A 35 -6.47 5.02 -11.29
CA THR A 35 -7.88 5.33 -11.54
C THR A 35 -8.64 5.28 -10.21
N ARG A 36 -9.72 6.05 -10.08
CA ARG A 36 -10.51 6.10 -8.83
C ARG A 36 -10.98 4.73 -8.33
N PRO A 37 -11.48 3.81 -9.19
CA PRO A 37 -11.87 2.46 -8.73
C PRO A 37 -10.68 1.64 -8.23
N LYS A 38 -9.52 1.73 -8.92
CA LYS A 38 -8.31 1.00 -8.53
C LYS A 38 -7.69 1.55 -7.25
N MET A 39 -7.69 2.86 -7.07
CA MET A 39 -7.28 3.50 -5.81
C MET A 39 -8.14 3.00 -4.65
N ARG A 40 -9.47 2.98 -4.79
CA ARG A 40 -10.35 2.43 -3.74
C ARG A 40 -10.09 0.95 -3.46
N ALA A 41 -9.79 0.16 -4.49
CA ALA A 41 -9.41 -1.24 -4.31
C ALA A 41 -8.08 -1.36 -3.55
N LEU A 42 -7.08 -0.53 -3.87
CA LEU A 42 -5.81 -0.46 -3.17
C LEU A 42 -5.99 -0.05 -1.70
N CYS A 43 -6.81 0.97 -1.40
CA CYS A 43 -7.12 1.35 -0.02
C CYS A 43 -7.66 0.17 0.78
N ARG A 44 -8.64 -0.58 0.25
CA ARG A 44 -9.16 -1.78 0.94
C ARG A 44 -8.10 -2.86 1.15
N THR A 45 -7.19 -3.04 0.19
CA THR A 45 -6.07 -3.97 0.33
C THR A 45 -5.13 -3.52 1.45
N LEU A 46 -4.83 -2.23 1.53
CA LEU A 46 -4.00 -1.64 2.59
C LEU A 46 -4.67 -1.79 3.96
N ASP A 47 -5.97 -1.49 4.06
CA ASP A 47 -6.74 -1.66 5.30
C ASP A 47 -6.66 -3.12 5.80
N ALA A 48 -6.79 -4.10 4.89
CA ALA A 48 -6.68 -5.52 5.24
C ALA A 48 -5.25 -5.94 5.63
N ILE A 49 -4.22 -5.34 5.02
CA ILE A 49 -2.81 -5.57 5.39
C ILE A 49 -2.55 -5.02 6.80
N ASP A 50 -3.04 -3.82 7.09
CA ASP A 50 -2.88 -3.19 8.40
C ASP A 50 -3.68 -3.90 9.49
N GLU A 51 -4.88 -4.36 9.19
CA GLU A 51 -5.68 -5.18 10.11
C GLU A 51 -4.95 -6.49 10.45
N SER A 52 -4.45 -7.20 9.43
CA SER A 52 -3.66 -8.40 9.63
C SER A 52 -2.33 -8.15 10.36
N GLY A 53 -1.71 -6.99 10.13
CA GLY A 53 -0.48 -6.59 10.81
C GLY A 53 -0.74 -6.24 12.28
N ARG A 54 -1.83 -5.52 12.56
CA ARG A 54 -2.24 -5.13 13.91
C ARG A 54 -2.53 -6.35 14.78
N ASP A 55 -3.20 -7.36 14.23
CA ASP A 55 -3.44 -8.63 14.93
C ASP A 55 -2.14 -9.37 15.27
N ALA A 56 -1.09 -9.18 14.47
CA ALA A 56 0.25 -9.71 14.70
C ALA A 56 1.16 -8.80 15.55
N GLY A 57 0.71 -7.60 15.93
CA GLY A 57 1.51 -6.58 16.62
C GLY A 57 2.55 -5.87 15.73
N GLU A 58 2.41 -5.97 14.41
CA GLU A 58 3.24 -5.27 13.43
C GLU A 58 2.78 -3.80 13.24
N PRO A 59 3.70 -2.88 12.91
CA PRO A 59 3.35 -1.49 12.63
C PRO A 59 2.48 -1.36 11.37
N GLU A 60 1.62 -0.33 11.36
CA GLU A 60 0.74 -0.02 10.22
C GLU A 60 1.57 0.36 8.99
N LEU A 61 1.48 -0.47 7.95
CA LEU A 61 2.21 -0.29 6.69
C LEU A 61 1.52 0.73 5.79
N ALA A 62 0.20 0.91 5.90
CA ALA A 62 -0.49 1.95 5.14
C ALA A 62 -0.08 3.36 5.57
N ALA A 63 0.52 3.54 6.76
CA ALA A 63 1.09 4.81 7.20
C ALA A 63 2.25 5.31 6.30
N LEU A 64 2.91 4.40 5.56
CA LEU A 64 3.93 4.75 4.56
C LEU A 64 3.32 5.27 3.25
N VAL A 65 2.02 5.06 3.05
CA VAL A 65 1.32 5.44 1.83
C VAL A 65 0.77 6.85 1.96
N VAL A 66 1.48 7.80 1.35
CA VAL A 66 1.04 9.20 1.31
C VAL A 66 0.03 9.41 0.19
N ARG A 67 -1.04 10.17 0.46
CA ARG A 67 -1.86 10.70 -0.61
C ARG A 67 -1.01 11.70 -1.39
N GLU A 68 -0.93 11.53 -2.71
CA GLU A 68 -0.42 12.56 -3.63
C GLU A 68 -1.49 13.66 -3.77
N SER A 69 -1.91 14.23 -2.64
CA SER A 69 -2.89 15.30 -2.55
C SER A 69 -2.64 16.03 -1.23
N ASP A 70 -1.79 17.05 -1.31
CA ASP A 70 -2.22 18.38 -0.89
C ASP A 70 -3.47 18.78 -1.71
#